data_AF-A0AAN8J112-F1
#
_entry.id   AF-A0AAN8J112-F1
#
_cell.length_a   1.000
_cell.length_b   1.000
_cell.length_c   1.000
_cell.angle_alpha   90.00
_cell.angle_beta   90.00
_cell.angle_gamma   90.00
#
_symmetry.space_group_name_H-M   'P 1'
#
loop_
_entity.id
_entity.type
_entity.pdbx_description
1 polymer ?
#
loop_
_entity_poly.entity_id
_entity_poly.type
_entity_poly.pdbx_seq_one_letter_code
_entity_poly.pdbx_strand_id
1 'polypeptide(L)'
;MSDNPLLKCLSYCWSTFLLPSASGPLPPLVRFDPSPYVRAAALRCLILDAHIHEKDLPQLCESVVLLDADAEPRLVAIRYLHKTVATNIEHVFRILPKAIEDTDGEVRAVMIEMCSTLLAVEEYAAETVKELQEWTEDSEIGAAVRAVLGEPPIVEPDPVGHILADMMNNLRIHFEDTIDCY
;
A
#
# COMPACT_ATOMS: atom_id res chain seq x y z
N MET A 1 29.69 0.55 8.59
CA MET A 1 29.56 -0.57 7.63
C MET A 1 28.11 -1.00 7.68
N SER A 2 27.34 -0.64 6.66
CA SER A 2 25.89 -0.83 6.59
C SER A 2 25.54 -2.28 6.25
N ASP A 3 24.79 -2.94 7.12
CA ASP A 3 24.09 -4.20 6.85
C ASP A 3 23.08 -3.98 5.73
N ASN A 4 23.49 -4.18 4.48
CA ASN A 4 22.59 -4.09 3.33
C ASN A 4 22.02 -5.49 3.01
N PRO A 5 20.74 -5.75 3.30
CA PRO A 5 20.12 -7.06 3.09
C PRO A 5 20.08 -7.47 1.60
N LEU A 6 20.12 -6.51 0.66
CA LEU A 6 20.22 -6.80 -0.77
C LEU A 6 21.59 -7.38 -1.14
N LEU A 7 22.67 -6.96 -0.47
CA LEU A 7 23.99 -7.56 -0.66
C LEU A 7 24.08 -8.94 -0.03
N LYS A 8 23.31 -9.24 1.03
CA LYS A 8 23.20 -10.61 1.57
C LYS A 8 22.39 -11.52 0.64
N CYS A 9 21.29 -11.05 0.04
CA CYS A 9 20.54 -11.80 -0.97
C CYS A 9 21.35 -11.99 -2.25
N LEU A 10 22.01 -10.94 -2.76
CA LEU A 10 22.93 -11.07 -3.89
C LEU A 10 24.11 -11.96 -3.53
N SER A 11 24.66 -11.90 -2.32
CA SER A 11 25.70 -12.83 -1.87
C SER A 11 25.20 -14.26 -1.75
N TYR A 12 23.95 -14.49 -1.34
CA TYR A 12 23.34 -15.83 -1.28
C TYR A 12 23.07 -16.35 -2.69
N CYS A 13 22.52 -15.53 -3.58
CA CYS A 13 22.35 -15.88 -4.99
C CYS A 13 23.71 -16.09 -5.68
N TRP A 14 24.70 -15.24 -5.43
CA TRP A 14 26.03 -15.28 -6.07
C TRP A 14 26.90 -16.42 -5.51
N SER A 15 26.85 -16.72 -4.20
CA SER A 15 27.53 -17.91 -3.65
C SER A 15 26.88 -19.22 -4.10
N THR A 16 25.62 -19.18 -4.54
CA THR A 16 24.90 -20.33 -5.10
C THR A 16 24.98 -20.40 -6.63
N PHE A 17 25.49 -19.36 -7.32
CA PHE A 17 25.67 -19.35 -8.77
C PHE A 17 26.80 -20.29 -9.27
N LEU A 18 27.51 -20.96 -8.35
CA LEU A 18 28.48 -22.03 -8.62
C LEU A 18 28.08 -23.38 -8.00
N LEU A 19 26.79 -23.64 -7.80
CA LEU A 19 26.30 -24.99 -7.53
C LEU A 19 25.25 -25.39 -8.59
N PRO A 20 25.57 -26.35 -9.47
CA PRO A 20 24.62 -26.97 -10.40
C PRO A 20 23.52 -27.81 -9.72
N SER A 21 23.17 -27.53 -8.46
CA SER A 21 22.37 -28.41 -7.60
C SER A 21 21.28 -27.73 -6.76
N ALA A 22 20.99 -26.45 -7.00
CA ALA A 22 19.67 -25.87 -6.66
C ALA A 22 18.73 -25.93 -7.89
N SER A 23 18.68 -27.09 -8.56
CA SER A 23 17.92 -27.36 -9.79
C SER A 23 16.44 -27.66 -9.50
N GLY A 24 15.80 -26.85 -8.65
CA GLY A 24 14.37 -26.94 -8.36
C GLY A 24 13.61 -25.81 -9.05
N PRO A 25 12.34 -26.00 -9.42
CA PRO A 25 11.55 -24.90 -9.95
C PRO A 25 11.41 -23.78 -8.89
N LEU A 26 11.50 -22.51 -9.30
CA LEU A 26 11.36 -21.36 -8.39
C LEU A 26 9.98 -21.28 -7.71
N PRO A 27 8.83 -21.64 -8.34
CA PRO A 27 7.53 -21.52 -7.69
C PRO A 27 7.38 -22.31 -6.38
N PRO A 28 7.90 -23.56 -6.24
CA PRO A 28 7.98 -24.22 -4.94
C PRO A 28 8.75 -23.44 -3.86
N LEU A 29 9.85 -22.78 -4.22
CA LEU A 29 10.60 -21.96 -3.25
C LEU A 29 9.74 -20.80 -2.77
N VAL A 30 9.03 -20.11 -3.66
CA VAL A 30 8.09 -19.04 -3.31
C VAL A 30 6.99 -19.52 -2.36
N ARG A 31 6.54 -20.77 -2.46
CA ARG A 31 5.40 -21.28 -1.69
C ARG A 31 5.77 -21.91 -0.35
N PHE A 32 6.94 -22.52 -0.27
CA PHE A 32 7.23 -23.48 0.81
C PHE A 32 8.57 -23.25 1.52
N ASP A 33 9.44 -22.35 1.03
CA ASP A 33 10.68 -22.09 1.74
C ASP A 33 10.39 -21.45 3.12
N PRO A 34 11.00 -21.95 4.21
CA PRO A 34 10.74 -21.42 5.54
C PRO A 34 11.21 -19.96 5.70
N SER A 35 12.18 -19.50 4.90
CA SER A 35 12.70 -18.14 5.00
C SER A 35 11.89 -17.16 4.12
N PRO A 36 11.28 -16.11 4.70
CA PRO A 36 10.55 -15.11 3.92
C PRO A 36 11.44 -14.39 2.91
N TYR A 37 12.73 -14.20 3.23
CA TYR A 37 13.69 -13.58 2.32
C TYR A 37 14.00 -14.47 1.10
N VAL A 38 14.01 -15.80 1.27
CA VAL A 38 14.21 -16.72 0.15
C VAL A 38 12.96 -16.78 -0.72
N ARG A 39 11.76 -16.83 -0.12
CA ARG A 39 10.48 -16.75 -0.85
C ARG A 39 10.40 -15.47 -1.69
N ALA A 40 10.72 -14.32 -1.08
CA ALA A 40 10.75 -13.03 -1.75
C ALA A 40 11.83 -12.96 -2.84
N ALA A 41 13.04 -13.46 -2.60
CA ALA A 41 14.10 -13.49 -3.59
C ALA A 41 13.73 -14.37 -4.79
N ALA A 42 13.17 -15.57 -4.55
CA ALA A 42 12.68 -16.46 -5.61
C ALA A 42 11.57 -15.79 -6.43
N LEU A 43 10.66 -15.05 -5.79
CA LEU A 43 9.62 -14.31 -6.47
C LEU A 43 10.19 -13.14 -7.30
N ARG A 44 11.17 -12.40 -6.78
CA ARG A 44 11.89 -11.36 -7.55
C ARG A 44 12.57 -11.94 -8.79
N CYS A 45 13.17 -13.13 -8.68
CA CYS A 45 13.76 -13.82 -9.84
C CYS A 45 12.69 -14.15 -10.90
N LEU A 46 11.53 -14.70 -10.49
CA LEU A 46 10.42 -14.94 -11.41
C LEU A 46 9.90 -13.66 -12.08
N ILE A 47 9.88 -12.54 -11.35
CA ILE A 47 9.46 -11.23 -11.87
C ILE A 47 10.47 -10.67 -12.88
N LEU A 48 11.77 -10.91 -12.70
CA LEU A 48 12.79 -10.51 -13.69
C LEU A 48 12.52 -11.19 -15.05
N ASP A 49 12.07 -12.45 -15.01
CA ASP A 49 11.71 -13.24 -16.19
C ASP A 49 10.19 -13.26 -16.46
N ALA A 50 9.45 -12.22 -16.03
CA ALA A 50 7.98 -12.19 -16.08
C ALA A 50 7.38 -12.48 -17.46
N HIS A 51 8.06 -12.09 -18.54
CA HIS A 51 7.64 -12.35 -19.92
C HIS A 51 7.52 -13.86 -20.25
N ILE A 52 8.24 -14.71 -19.52
CA ILE A 52 8.17 -16.18 -19.66
C ILE A 52 7.00 -16.75 -18.85
N HIS A 53 6.59 -16.05 -17.80
CA HIS A 53 5.61 -16.50 -16.80
C HIS A 53 4.32 -15.68 -16.80
N GLU A 54 4.02 -14.98 -17.90
CA GLU A 54 2.96 -13.95 -17.98
C GLU A 54 1.59 -14.46 -17.52
N LYS A 55 1.28 -15.74 -17.77
CA LYS A 55 0.00 -16.36 -17.38
C LYS A 55 -0.08 -16.76 -15.91
N ASP A 56 1.02 -17.28 -15.35
CA ASP A 56 1.00 -17.92 -14.03
C ASP A 56 1.47 -16.98 -12.91
N LEU A 57 2.28 -15.98 -13.27
CA LEU A 57 2.88 -15.06 -12.31
C LEU A 57 1.86 -14.18 -11.59
N PRO A 58 0.81 -13.61 -12.24
CA PRO A 58 -0.24 -12.86 -11.55
C PRO A 58 -0.97 -13.72 -10.51
N GLN A 59 -1.33 -14.97 -10.86
CA GLN A 59 -2.00 -15.90 -9.95
C GLN A 59 -1.08 -16.31 -8.78
N LEU A 60 0.22 -16.47 -9.02
CA LEU A 60 1.19 -16.69 -7.94
C LEU A 60 1.26 -15.47 -7.01
N CYS A 61 1.34 -14.25 -7.54
CA CYS A 61 1.38 -13.03 -6.74
C CYS A 61 0.10 -12.85 -5.93
N GLU A 62 -1.08 -13.07 -6.53
CA GLU A 62 -2.36 -13.10 -5.82
C GLU A 62 -2.29 -14.07 -4.62
N SER A 63 -1.84 -15.31 -4.85
CA SER A 63 -1.75 -16.30 -3.77
C SER A 63 -0.77 -15.90 -2.66
N VAL A 64 0.34 -15.24 -3.00
CA VAL A 64 1.32 -14.75 -2.03
C VAL A 64 0.71 -13.65 -1.17
N VAL A 65 0.01 -12.67 -1.77
CA VAL A 65 -0.66 -11.61 -1.00
C VAL A 65 -1.72 -12.19 -0.06
N LEU A 66 -2.50 -13.18 -0.53
CA LEU A 66 -3.58 -13.75 0.27
C LEU A 66 -3.10 -14.67 1.41
N LEU A 67 -2.00 -15.39 1.21
CA LEU A 67 -1.65 -16.55 2.04
C LEU A 67 -0.29 -16.45 2.74
N ASP A 68 0.65 -15.63 2.25
CA ASP A 68 1.97 -15.53 2.88
C ASP A 68 1.83 -14.82 4.24
N ALA A 69 2.43 -15.42 5.27
CA ALA A 69 2.37 -14.89 6.63
C ALA A 69 3.26 -13.64 6.80
N ASP A 70 4.34 -13.56 6.03
CA ASP A 70 5.37 -12.53 6.16
C ASP A 70 5.15 -11.40 5.15
N ALA A 71 5.38 -10.16 5.58
CA ALA A 71 5.18 -8.98 4.75
C ALA A 71 6.12 -8.93 3.53
N GLU A 72 7.37 -9.41 3.66
CA GLU A 72 8.39 -9.26 2.62
C GLU A 72 7.99 -9.94 1.27
N PRO A 73 7.52 -11.20 1.23
CA PRO A 73 6.92 -11.78 0.03
C PRO A 73 5.66 -11.04 -0.46
N ARG A 74 4.76 -10.65 0.45
CA ARG A 74 3.53 -9.91 0.10
C ARG A 74 3.84 -8.58 -0.59
N LEU A 75 4.84 -7.85 -0.10
CA LEU A 75 5.33 -6.60 -0.70
C LEU A 75 5.89 -6.79 -2.10
N VAL A 76 6.63 -7.88 -2.35
CA VAL A 76 7.13 -8.19 -3.69
C VAL A 76 5.97 -8.48 -4.64
N ALA A 77 5.01 -9.31 -4.20
CA ALA A 77 3.86 -9.70 -4.99
C ALA A 77 2.95 -8.50 -5.32
N ILE A 78 2.59 -7.68 -4.32
CA ILE A 78 1.68 -6.55 -4.52
C ILE A 78 2.31 -5.46 -5.39
N ARG A 79 3.62 -5.21 -5.29
CA ARG A 79 4.32 -4.25 -6.17
C ARG A 79 4.34 -4.73 -7.63
N TYR A 80 4.44 -6.03 -7.87
CA TYR A 80 4.31 -6.58 -9.23
C TYR A 80 2.90 -6.36 -9.79
N LEU A 81 1.87 -6.65 -8.98
CA LEU A 81 0.47 -6.45 -9.36
C LEU A 81 0.17 -4.96 -9.59
N HIS A 82 0.70 -4.06 -8.76
CA HIS A 82 0.59 -2.61 -8.96
C HIS A 82 1.20 -2.17 -10.30
N LYS A 83 2.43 -2.59 -10.61
CA LYS A 83 3.07 -2.26 -11.88
C LYS A 83 2.32 -2.79 -13.11
N THR A 84 1.53 -3.86 -12.93
CA THR A 84 0.83 -4.56 -14.01
C THR A 84 -0.69 -4.50 -13.88
N VAL A 85 -1.22 -3.55 -13.09
CA VAL A 85 -2.64 -3.46 -12.75
C VAL A 85 -3.54 -3.38 -13.98
N ALA A 86 -3.11 -2.66 -15.02
CA ALA A 86 -3.87 -2.50 -16.26
C ALA A 86 -4.16 -3.82 -16.98
N THR A 87 -3.30 -4.83 -16.84
CA THR A 87 -3.46 -6.16 -17.47
C THR A 87 -3.93 -7.23 -16.50
N ASN A 88 -3.84 -6.98 -15.19
CA ASN A 88 -4.10 -7.95 -14.12
C ASN A 88 -5.15 -7.44 -13.11
N ILE A 89 -6.06 -6.58 -13.57
CA ILE A 89 -7.01 -5.88 -12.70
C ILE A 89 -7.91 -6.83 -11.90
N GLU A 90 -8.30 -7.97 -12.49
CA GLU A 90 -9.09 -9.00 -11.80
C GLU A 90 -8.35 -9.55 -10.58
N HIS A 91 -7.05 -9.83 -10.69
CA HIS A 91 -6.21 -10.28 -9.58
C HIS A 91 -6.10 -9.20 -8.50
N VAL A 92 -5.96 -7.93 -8.90
CA VAL A 92 -5.91 -6.79 -7.98
C VAL A 92 -7.22 -6.64 -7.22
N PHE A 93 -8.36 -6.77 -7.89
CA PHE A 93 -9.67 -6.73 -7.26
C PHE A 93 -9.85 -7.86 -6.23
N ARG A 94 -9.39 -9.08 -6.54
CA ARG A 94 -9.50 -10.22 -5.62
C ARG A 94 -8.68 -10.08 -4.34
N ILE A 95 -7.51 -9.43 -4.41
CA ILE A 95 -6.67 -9.23 -3.23
C ILE A 95 -7.09 -8.05 -2.37
N LEU A 96 -7.92 -7.13 -2.89
CA LEU A 96 -8.27 -5.87 -2.25
C LEU A 96 -8.66 -6.04 -0.77
N PRO A 97 -9.65 -6.88 -0.40
CA PRO A 97 -10.08 -6.98 1.00
C PRO A 97 -8.95 -7.41 1.94
N LYS A 98 -8.07 -8.30 1.46
CA LYS A 98 -6.98 -8.82 2.28
C LYS A 98 -5.81 -7.84 2.38
N ALA A 99 -5.50 -7.14 1.30
CA ALA A 99 -4.37 -6.23 1.23
C ALA A 99 -4.64 -4.89 1.93
N ILE A 100 -5.89 -4.43 1.99
CA ILE A 100 -6.25 -3.20 2.72
C ILE A 100 -6.30 -3.42 4.24
N GLU A 101 -6.66 -4.63 4.69
CA GLU A 101 -6.58 -5.09 6.08
C GLU A 101 -5.16 -5.54 6.48
N ASP A 102 -4.17 -5.48 5.58
CA ASP A 102 -2.83 -6.00 5.88
C ASP A 102 -2.22 -5.31 7.10
N THR A 103 -1.48 -6.06 7.92
CA THR A 103 -0.79 -5.52 9.10
C THR A 103 0.42 -4.67 8.72
N ASP A 104 0.94 -4.82 7.50
CA ASP A 104 2.06 -4.04 6.99
C ASP A 104 1.54 -2.79 6.24
N GLY A 105 1.87 -1.61 6.77
CA GLY A 105 1.38 -0.34 6.24
C GLY A 105 1.80 -0.06 4.79
N GLU A 106 2.91 -0.62 4.31
CA GLU A 106 3.33 -0.44 2.91
C GLU A 106 2.46 -1.29 1.97
N VAL A 107 2.08 -2.52 2.36
CA VAL A 107 1.11 -3.32 1.59
C VAL A 107 -0.22 -2.57 1.47
N ARG A 108 -0.72 -2.03 2.59
CA ARG A 108 -1.97 -1.24 2.61
C ARG A 108 -1.88 -0.03 1.68
N ALA A 109 -0.78 0.73 1.77
CA ALA A 109 -0.57 1.92 0.94
C ALA A 109 -0.58 1.59 -0.56
N VAL A 110 0.14 0.55 -0.97
CA VAL A 110 0.16 0.12 -2.39
C VAL A 110 -1.23 -0.34 -2.85
N MET A 111 -2.01 -1.00 -1.98
CA MET A 111 -3.39 -1.39 -2.31
C MET A 111 -4.26 -0.14 -2.57
N ILE A 112 -4.18 0.87 -1.72
CA ILE A 112 -4.96 2.11 -1.85
C ILE A 112 -4.62 2.84 -3.15
N GLU A 113 -3.34 2.90 -3.52
CA GLU A 113 -2.92 3.48 -4.82
C GLU A 113 -3.60 2.77 -6.00
N MET A 114 -3.63 1.44 -5.98
CA MET A 114 -4.28 0.64 -7.03
C MET A 114 -5.81 0.83 -7.06
N CYS A 115 -6.46 1.16 -5.94
CA CYS A 115 -7.90 1.37 -5.89
C CYS A 115 -8.39 2.47 -6.84
N SER A 116 -7.56 3.48 -7.13
CA SER A 116 -7.90 4.50 -8.13
C SER A 116 -8.12 3.88 -9.52
N THR A 117 -7.37 2.84 -9.86
CA THR A 117 -7.53 2.09 -11.12
C THR A 117 -8.78 1.20 -11.09
N LEU A 118 -9.05 0.55 -9.95
CA LEU A 118 -10.26 -0.26 -9.77
C LEU A 118 -11.53 0.60 -9.90
N LEU A 119 -11.54 1.80 -9.31
CA LEU A 119 -12.64 2.75 -9.38
C LEU A 119 -12.89 3.30 -10.79
N ALA A 120 -11.87 3.31 -11.64
CA ALA A 120 -12.00 3.74 -13.04
C ALA A 120 -12.65 2.68 -13.94
N VAL A 121 -12.79 1.43 -13.47
CA VAL A 121 -13.39 0.34 -14.23
C VAL A 121 -14.77 0.01 -13.68
N GLU A 122 -15.80 0.21 -14.51
CA GLU A 122 -17.22 0.10 -14.13
C GLU A 122 -17.56 -1.23 -13.44
N GLU A 123 -16.97 -2.34 -13.91
CA GLU A 123 -17.16 -3.69 -13.35
C GLU A 123 -16.77 -3.78 -11.86
N TYR A 124 -15.73 -3.07 -11.43
CA TYR A 124 -15.17 -3.17 -10.08
C TYR A 124 -15.50 -1.97 -9.18
N ALA A 125 -15.94 -0.86 -9.76
CA ALA A 125 -16.08 0.40 -9.05
C ALA A 125 -17.02 0.32 -7.84
N ALA A 126 -18.21 -0.27 -7.99
CA ALA A 126 -19.21 -0.30 -6.92
C ALA A 126 -18.74 -1.06 -5.67
N GLU A 127 -18.18 -2.26 -5.85
CA GLU A 127 -17.66 -3.05 -4.72
C GLU A 127 -16.36 -2.45 -4.16
N THR A 128 -15.54 -1.82 -5.00
CA THR A 128 -14.34 -1.11 -4.51
C THR A 128 -14.72 0.08 -3.63
N VAL A 129 -15.72 0.88 -4.00
CA VAL A 129 -16.23 1.98 -3.15
C VAL A 129 -16.72 1.43 -1.82
N LYS A 130 -17.52 0.37 -1.86
CA LYS A 130 -18.09 -0.26 -0.66
C LYS A 130 -17.00 -0.73 0.30
N GLU A 131 -15.97 -1.42 -0.22
CA GLU A 131 -14.82 -1.84 0.58
C GLU A 131 -14.11 -0.63 1.19
N LEU A 132 -13.75 0.36 0.38
CA LEU A 132 -13.04 1.56 0.84
C LEU A 132 -13.80 2.33 1.93
N GLN A 133 -15.13 2.38 1.87
CA GLN A 133 -15.95 3.06 2.88
C GLN A 133 -15.79 2.47 4.28
N GLU A 134 -15.41 1.20 4.42
CA GLU A 134 -15.16 0.57 5.73
C GLU A 134 -13.88 1.10 6.39
N TRP A 135 -13.00 1.75 5.60
CA TRP A 135 -11.65 2.17 6.02
C TRP A 135 -11.47 3.68 6.14
N THR A 136 -12.51 4.50 5.95
CA THR A 136 -12.39 5.98 5.96
C THR A 136 -11.97 6.54 7.32
N GLU A 137 -12.31 5.84 8.41
CA GLU A 137 -12.00 6.24 9.79
C GLU A 137 -10.75 5.53 10.35
N ASP A 138 -10.05 4.75 9.54
CA ASP A 138 -8.79 4.13 9.95
C ASP A 138 -7.73 5.22 10.22
N SER A 139 -7.03 5.10 11.35
CA SER A 139 -6.07 6.10 11.80
C SER A 139 -4.82 6.23 10.93
N GLU A 140 -4.49 5.19 10.17
CA GLU A 140 -3.29 5.16 9.33
C GLU A 140 -3.62 5.45 7.88
N ILE A 141 -4.70 4.84 7.36
CA ILE A 141 -5.02 4.89 5.93
C ILE A 141 -6.27 5.71 5.59
N GLY A 142 -7.09 6.10 6.57
CA GLY A 142 -8.39 6.72 6.32
C GLY A 142 -8.32 8.02 5.53
N ALA A 143 -7.28 8.83 5.76
CA ALA A 143 -7.03 10.03 4.95
C ALA A 143 -6.74 9.71 3.47
N ALA A 144 -5.94 8.69 3.20
CA ALA A 144 -5.61 8.27 1.83
C ALA A 144 -6.83 7.64 1.14
N VAL A 145 -7.61 6.83 1.87
CA VAL A 145 -8.87 6.25 1.40
C VAL A 145 -9.87 7.33 0.99
N ARG A 146 -10.10 8.32 1.86
CA ARG A 146 -10.98 9.47 1.56
C ARG A 146 -10.51 10.26 0.34
N ALA A 147 -9.20 10.46 0.19
CA ALA A 147 -8.63 11.10 -0.99
C ALA A 147 -8.91 10.31 -2.27
N VAL A 148 -8.78 8.97 -2.24
CA VAL A 148 -9.12 8.09 -3.38
C VAL A 148 -10.61 8.12 -3.69
N LEU A 149 -11.47 8.21 -2.69
CA LEU A 149 -12.92 8.40 -2.86
C LEU A 149 -13.31 9.82 -3.34
N GLY A 150 -12.34 10.74 -3.45
CA GLY A 150 -12.56 12.11 -3.92
C GLY A 150 -13.14 13.05 -2.87
N GLU A 151 -13.06 12.71 -1.58
CA GLU A 151 -13.47 13.60 -0.51
C GLU A 151 -12.51 14.79 -0.37
N PRO A 152 -13.04 15.99 -0.05
CA PRO A 152 -12.19 17.14 0.19
C PRO A 152 -11.28 16.90 1.41
N PRO A 153 -10.05 17.42 1.42
CA PRO A 153 -9.18 17.32 2.58
C PRO A 153 -9.89 17.95 3.78
N ILE A 154 -9.93 17.21 4.90
CA ILE A 154 -10.48 17.72 6.15
C ILE A 154 -9.56 18.86 6.59
N VAL A 155 -10.04 20.09 6.40
CA VAL A 155 -9.43 21.27 7.01
C VAL A 155 -9.79 21.19 8.48
N GLU A 156 -8.89 20.67 9.31
CA GLU A 156 -9.03 20.87 10.74
C GLU A 156 -9.09 22.39 10.98
N PRO A 157 -10.18 22.92 11.56
CA PRO A 157 -10.24 24.34 11.87
C PRO A 157 -9.09 24.63 12.82
N ASP A 158 -8.23 25.57 12.44
CA ASP A 158 -7.10 26.01 13.28
C ASP A 158 -7.65 26.36 14.67
N PRO A 159 -7.35 25.55 15.70
CA PRO A 159 -7.93 25.74 17.02
C PRO A 159 -7.46 27.07 17.63
N VAL A 160 -6.34 27.62 17.16
CA VAL A 160 -5.78 28.89 17.62
C VAL A 160 -6.37 30.07 16.86
N GLY A 161 -6.62 29.91 15.56
CA GLY A 161 -7.18 30.96 14.70
C GLY A 161 -8.53 31.49 15.17
N HIS A 162 -9.42 30.60 15.61
CA HIS A 162 -10.72 31.00 16.17
C HIS A 162 -10.59 31.70 17.53
N ILE A 163 -9.67 31.25 18.39
CA ILE A 163 -9.42 31.88 19.69
C ILE A 163 -8.84 33.29 19.50
N LEU A 164 -7.86 33.46 18.61
CA LEU A 164 -7.29 34.77 18.30
C LEU A 164 -8.32 35.71 17.68
N ALA A 165 -9.17 35.21 16.77
CA ALA A 165 -10.27 35.99 16.19
C ALA A 165 -11.28 36.45 17.25
N ASP A 166 -11.67 35.57 18.17
CA ASP A 166 -12.58 35.89 19.27
C ASP A 166 -11.95 36.87 20.28
N MET A 167 -10.66 36.71 20.60
CA MET A 167 -9.93 37.66 21.43
C MET A 167 -9.83 39.05 20.77
N MET A 168 -9.56 39.10 19.46
CA MET A 168 -9.49 40.36 18.71
C MET A 168 -10.88 41.03 18.60
N ASN A 169 -11.95 40.26 18.42
CA ASN A 169 -13.31 40.80 18.39
C ASN A 169 -13.75 41.34 19.76
N ASN A 170 -13.44 40.63 20.84
CA ASN A 170 -13.73 41.10 22.20
C ASN A 170 -12.93 42.36 22.57
N LEU A 171 -11.65 42.44 22.17
CA LEU A 171 -10.85 43.66 22.35
C LEU A 171 -11.41 44.83 21.54
N ARG A 172 -11.91 44.59 20.34
CA ARG A 172 -12.47 45.62 19.45
C ARG A 172 -13.77 46.23 20.00
N ILE A 173 -14.62 45.44 20.65
CA ILE A 173 -15.86 45.91 21.29
C ILE A 173 -15.54 46.88 22.44
N HIS A 174 -14.47 46.62 23.20
CA HIS A 174 -14.09 47.48 24.34
C HIS A 174 -13.53 48.87 23.98
N PHE A 175 -13.15 49.10 22.71
CA PHE A 175 -12.71 50.43 22.27
C PHE A 175 -13.86 51.38 21.92
N GLU A 176 -15.05 50.85 21.59
CA GLU A 176 -16.21 51.68 21.22
C GLU A 176 -16.98 52.20 22.46
N ASP A 177 -16.86 51.55 23.61
CA ASP A 177 -17.56 51.93 24.85
C ASP A 177 -16.78 52.87 25.78
N THR A 178 -15.55 53.29 25.44
CA THR A 178 -14.69 54.07 26.36
C THR A 178 -14.15 55.39 25.80
N ILE A 179 -14.91 56.08 24.95
CA ILE A 179 -14.66 57.51 24.65
C ILE A 179 -15.93 58.30 24.88
N ASP A 180 -16.26 58.52 26.15
CA ASP A 180 -17.14 59.60 26.58
C ASP A 180 -16.32 60.47 27.54
N CYS A 181 -15.54 61.37 26.97
CA CYS A 181 -14.73 62.34 27.70
C CYS A 181 -15.57 63.62 27.92
N TYR A 182 -15.99 63.85 29.17
CA TYR A 182 -16.38 65.17 29.67
C TYR A 182 -15.18 66.09 29.80
#